data_AF-A0A0T1UDH2-F1
#
_entry.id   AF-A0A0T1UDH2-F1
#
_cell.length_a   1.000
_cell.length_b   1.000
_cell.length_c   1.000
_cell.angle_alpha   90.00
_cell.angle_beta   90.00
_cell.angle_gamma   90.00
#
_symmetry.space_group_name_H-M   'P 1'
#
loop_
_entity.id
_entity.type
_entity.pdbx_description
1 polymer ?
#
loop_
_entity_poly.entity_id
_entity_poly.type
_entity_poly.pdbx_seq_one_letter_code
_entity_poly.pdbx_strand_id
1 'polypeptide(L)'
;MAEERPTDEERARERSDARTRSPKTGGGGFDVQPQHVHYTALVVRDGQFDYDKGARALVDVLNQYSQSAGTGWGADSFAAAYRSVNEKFLELWAKSVVSVGGVAVGLTDTANKYTQADWYARRLYGPPPVEKPPPVVIEKEPGYGPVNDIKWSGTGEDADSWDISGILGEVPDFLADVIRPAIEHGLNLGKMHEITPGARDEELKGMATAWRAVEKDAKAASDNFNGAIKFITNNKGNDEWQGAMKAFCQTIWGTTEWGRTYDAQMNRVSMGRSWKTNRSVVPAKQRPVIEILRQTATTVQETLDHLAAVRLKTAETTTRLGKEAAKATVKDLTTGLDLFELTRLAATMAFGEIVLTFRSHMDKGAADRAVEEYHQAFSDAATKLKALEPELNEALLSVPTFRAEAARAEAYGARTLNDFKKEHSWQRTESQIPYKYSIDLATEEELSGGHSIDKHVGLTDAQLTQRLRDEATGGGVQQLPAASTFTDLDSAQEYTQYNIRSNSANIDKWLENPPPDPLKKDFTVPSVTEGGMATPVVTGRTAPVVAGNPTSPKDAHGVLTILKYDPSLDPPFVVLTSMPE
;
A
#
# COMPACT_ATOMS: atom_id res chain seq x y z
N MET A 1 -20.94 -16.03 0.73
CA MET A 1 -20.59 -16.13 2.17
C MET A 1 -19.08 -16.02 2.23
N ALA A 2 -18.53 -15.00 2.88
CA ALA A 2 -17.06 -14.96 3.07
C ALA A 2 -16.69 -16.14 3.97
N GLU A 3 -15.72 -16.96 3.57
CA GLU A 3 -15.19 -17.99 4.46
C GLU A 3 -14.73 -17.35 5.77
N GLU A 4 -15.17 -17.92 6.89
CA GLU A 4 -14.82 -17.43 8.21
C GLU A 4 -13.30 -17.54 8.40
N ARG A 5 -12.65 -16.43 8.76
CA ARG A 5 -11.19 -16.39 8.93
C ARG A 5 -10.81 -17.29 10.12
N PRO A 6 -9.75 -18.11 10.02
CA PRO A 6 -9.31 -18.92 11.14
C PRO A 6 -8.84 -18.03 12.29
N THR A 7 -9.18 -18.44 13.51
CA THR A 7 -8.76 -17.80 14.76
C THR A 7 -7.24 -17.89 14.95
N ASP A 8 -6.67 -17.05 15.81
CA ASP A 8 -5.23 -17.08 16.10
C ASP A 8 -4.76 -18.46 16.63
N GLU A 9 -5.62 -19.16 17.38
CA GLU A 9 -5.35 -20.51 17.89
C GLU A 9 -5.36 -21.56 16.76
N GLU A 10 -6.34 -21.50 15.86
CA GLU A 10 -6.41 -22.38 14.69
C GLU A 10 -5.20 -22.18 13.78
N ARG A 11 -4.82 -20.92 13.52
CA ARG A 11 -3.63 -20.58 12.73
C ARG A 11 -2.35 -21.13 13.35
N ALA A 12 -2.19 -20.98 14.67
CA ALA A 12 -1.04 -21.50 15.39
C ALA A 12 -0.95 -23.03 15.32
N ARG A 13 -2.10 -23.70 15.45
CA ARG A 13 -2.20 -25.16 15.34
C ARG A 13 -1.85 -25.65 13.94
N GLU A 14 -2.49 -25.11 12.90
CA GLU A 14 -2.22 -25.47 11.51
C GLU A 14 -0.73 -25.31 11.14
N ARG A 15 -0.12 -24.19 11.54
CA ARG A 15 1.29 -23.92 11.30
C ARG A 15 2.20 -24.88 12.06
N SER A 16 1.83 -25.27 13.28
CA SER A 16 2.56 -26.31 14.03
C SER A 16 2.46 -27.67 13.36
N ASP A 17 1.26 -28.05 12.92
CA ASP A 17 0.98 -29.34 12.27
C ASP A 17 1.67 -29.45 10.89
N ALA A 18 1.79 -28.34 10.16
CA ALA A 18 2.50 -28.26 8.88
C ALA A 18 4.03 -28.10 9.01
N ARG A 19 4.55 -27.88 10.23
CA ARG A 19 5.97 -27.57 10.44
C ARG A 19 6.84 -28.75 10.02
N THR A 20 7.78 -28.47 9.13
CA THR A 20 8.73 -29.46 8.59
C THR A 20 10.17 -29.11 8.97
N ARG A 21 11.09 -30.07 8.81
CA ARG A 21 12.53 -29.85 8.93
C ARG A 21 12.96 -28.76 7.95
N SER A 22 14.03 -28.02 8.28
CA SER A 22 14.58 -27.02 7.36
C SER A 22 15.07 -27.65 6.05
N PRO A 23 14.88 -26.99 4.88
CA PRO A 23 15.48 -27.40 3.61
C PRO A 23 17.01 -27.47 3.60
N LYS A 24 17.66 -26.91 4.63
CA LYS A 24 19.11 -26.96 4.82
C LYS A 24 19.51 -28.31 5.40
N THR A 25 20.11 -29.17 4.59
CA THR A 25 20.72 -30.41 5.09
C THR A 25 22.11 -30.11 5.67
N GLY A 26 22.42 -30.66 6.84
CA GLY A 26 23.79 -30.67 7.35
C GLY A 26 24.62 -31.58 6.45
N GLY A 27 25.57 -31.02 5.69
CA GLY A 27 26.38 -31.78 4.72
C GLY A 27 26.43 -31.23 3.29
N GLY A 28 25.80 -30.08 2.99
CA GLY A 28 26.09 -29.33 1.76
C GLY A 28 24.98 -29.27 0.69
N GLY A 29 23.78 -29.82 0.95
CA GLY A 29 22.65 -29.73 0.02
C GLY A 29 21.52 -28.82 0.53
N PHE A 30 20.96 -27.98 -0.35
CA PHE A 30 19.69 -27.28 -0.15
C PHE A 30 18.64 -27.96 -1.01
N ASP A 31 17.57 -28.47 -0.39
CA ASP A 31 16.54 -29.26 -1.08
C ASP A 31 15.15 -28.82 -0.61
N VAL A 32 14.43 -28.12 -1.51
CA VAL A 32 13.07 -27.68 -1.24
C VAL A 32 12.10 -28.75 -1.72
N GLN A 33 11.08 -29.00 -0.91
CA GLN A 33 10.10 -30.05 -1.10
C GLN A 33 8.71 -29.40 -0.99
N PRO A 34 7.66 -29.96 -1.59
CA PRO A 34 6.32 -29.38 -1.54
C PRO A 34 5.84 -29.02 -0.12
N GLN A 35 6.16 -29.86 0.87
CA GLN A 35 5.86 -29.58 2.28
C GLN A 35 6.52 -28.30 2.85
N HIS A 36 7.72 -27.94 2.37
CA HIS A 36 8.38 -26.69 2.76
C HIS A 36 7.63 -25.48 2.19
N VAL A 37 7.14 -25.60 0.95
CA VAL A 37 6.40 -24.54 0.26
C VAL A 37 5.01 -24.35 0.89
N HIS A 38 4.29 -25.45 1.18
CA HIS A 38 3.04 -25.38 1.94
C HIS A 38 3.20 -24.74 3.32
N TYR A 39 4.27 -25.07 4.04
CA TYR A 39 4.56 -24.44 5.32
C TYR A 39 4.80 -22.93 5.16
N THR A 40 5.60 -22.52 4.18
CA THR A 40 5.82 -21.09 3.88
C THR A 40 4.52 -20.37 3.52
N ALA A 41 3.63 -20.99 2.75
CA ALA A 41 2.32 -20.43 2.42
C ALA A 41 1.49 -20.09 3.68
N LEU A 42 1.45 -21.00 4.66
CA LEU A 42 0.77 -20.76 5.94
C LEU A 42 1.43 -19.63 6.75
N VAL A 43 2.76 -19.55 6.76
CA VAL A 43 3.47 -18.46 7.45
C VAL A 43 3.21 -17.11 6.78
N VAL A 44 3.14 -17.07 5.44
CA VAL A 44 2.80 -15.86 4.68
C VAL A 44 1.36 -15.43 4.96
N ARG A 45 0.39 -16.36 4.92
CA ARG A 45 -1.00 -16.08 5.33
C ARG A 45 -1.04 -15.48 6.74
N ASP A 46 -0.32 -16.08 7.68
CA ASP A 46 -0.37 -15.60 9.06
C ASP A 46 0.17 -14.17 9.18
N GLY A 47 1.25 -13.85 8.44
CA GLY A 47 1.77 -12.50 8.31
C GLY A 47 0.81 -11.53 7.61
N GLN A 48 0.01 -11.99 6.64
CA GLN A 48 -1.03 -11.18 6.00
C GLN A 48 -2.07 -10.70 7.02
N PHE A 49 -2.53 -11.58 7.91
CA PHE A 49 -3.55 -11.22 8.90
C PHE A 49 -3.01 -10.29 9.96
N ASP A 50 -1.75 -10.49 10.38
CA ASP A 50 -1.10 -9.58 11.31
C ASP A 50 -0.89 -8.20 10.68
N TYR A 51 -0.63 -8.14 9.36
CA TYR A 51 -0.57 -6.90 8.61
C TYR A 51 -1.94 -6.20 8.50
N ASP A 52 -3.04 -6.94 8.24
CA ASP A 52 -4.41 -6.39 8.24
C ASP A 52 -4.80 -5.80 9.60
N LYS A 53 -4.38 -6.45 10.71
CA LYS A 53 -4.65 -5.96 12.08
C LYS A 53 -4.04 -4.57 12.34
N GLY A 54 -2.89 -4.24 11.75
CA GLY A 54 -2.23 -2.94 11.95
C GLY A 54 -3.08 -1.75 11.50
N ALA A 55 -3.68 -1.82 10.31
CA ALA A 55 -4.58 -0.78 9.82
C ALA A 55 -5.91 -0.71 10.61
N ARG A 56 -6.46 -1.86 11.04
CA ARG A 56 -7.64 -1.88 11.92
C ARG A 56 -7.37 -1.17 13.25
N ALA A 57 -6.24 -1.48 13.87
CA ALA A 57 -5.84 -0.84 15.13
C ALA A 57 -5.64 0.67 14.96
N LEU A 58 -5.10 1.13 13.82
CA LEU A 58 -5.04 2.55 13.50
C LEU A 58 -6.44 3.16 13.46
N VAL A 59 -7.36 2.60 12.66
CA VAL A 59 -8.72 3.14 12.51
C VAL A 59 -9.49 3.13 13.83
N ASP A 60 -9.37 2.06 14.62
CA ASP A 60 -10.03 1.95 15.93
C ASP A 60 -9.58 3.05 16.89
N VAL A 61 -8.30 3.43 16.87
CA VAL A 61 -7.79 4.54 17.69
C VAL A 61 -8.22 5.88 17.11
N LEU A 62 -8.08 6.09 15.80
CA LEU A 62 -8.43 7.37 15.17
C LEU A 62 -9.94 7.68 15.30
N ASN A 63 -10.80 6.67 15.31
CA ASN A 63 -12.25 6.83 15.50
C ASN A 63 -12.67 7.16 16.93
N GLN A 64 -11.74 7.18 17.90
CA GLN A 64 -12.01 7.76 19.22
C GLN A 64 -11.99 9.30 19.17
N TYR A 65 -11.39 9.86 18.13
CA TYR A 65 -11.23 11.30 17.95
C TYR A 65 -12.16 11.80 16.85
N SER A 66 -12.71 13.00 17.05
CA SER A 66 -13.54 13.68 16.05
C SER A 66 -13.48 15.18 16.33
N GLN A 67 -13.55 15.97 15.27
CA GLN A 67 -13.51 17.43 15.37
C GLN A 67 -12.26 18.00 16.08
N SER A 68 -11.16 17.23 16.12
CA SER A 68 -9.95 17.52 16.91
C SER A 68 -9.10 18.69 16.39
N ALA A 69 -9.27 19.10 15.14
CA ALA A 69 -8.49 20.20 14.54
C ALA A 69 -8.93 21.59 15.02
N GLY A 70 -10.13 21.71 15.61
CA GLY A 70 -10.74 22.99 15.96
C GLY A 70 -11.23 23.77 14.73
N THR A 71 -11.59 25.04 14.95
CA THR A 71 -12.04 25.95 13.88
C THR A 71 -10.90 26.80 13.31
N GLY A 72 -11.10 27.33 12.11
CA GLY A 72 -10.19 28.28 11.47
C GLY A 72 -9.75 27.85 10.08
N TRP A 73 -9.32 28.81 9.26
CA TRP A 73 -8.92 28.54 7.87
C TRP A 73 -7.74 27.57 7.76
N GLY A 74 -6.76 27.68 8.67
CA GLY A 74 -5.65 26.74 8.76
C GLY A 74 -6.12 25.33 9.16
N ALA A 75 -6.94 25.24 10.20
CA ALA A 75 -7.48 23.98 10.71
C ALA A 75 -8.34 23.24 9.66
N ASP A 76 -9.20 23.97 8.95
CA ASP A 76 -10.00 23.45 7.84
C ASP A 76 -9.12 22.91 6.71
N SER A 77 -8.06 23.63 6.35
CA SER A 77 -7.10 23.20 5.32
C SER A 77 -6.37 21.93 5.74
N PHE A 78 -5.95 21.85 7.00
CA PHE A 78 -5.30 20.67 7.57
C PHE A 78 -6.24 19.46 7.60
N ALA A 79 -7.47 19.62 8.09
CA ALA A 79 -8.45 18.54 8.16
C ALA A 79 -8.74 17.93 6.78
N ALA A 80 -8.89 18.79 5.75
CA ALA A 80 -9.09 18.32 4.38
C ALA A 80 -7.89 17.54 3.84
N ALA A 81 -6.67 18.02 4.06
CA ALA A 81 -5.44 17.32 3.64
C ALA A 81 -5.24 16.00 4.39
N TYR A 82 -5.49 16.01 5.71
CA TYR A 82 -5.41 14.82 6.57
C TYR A 82 -6.35 13.73 6.10
N ARG A 83 -7.60 14.09 5.80
CA ARG A 83 -8.60 13.15 5.27
C ARG A 83 -8.13 12.49 3.96
N SER A 84 -7.70 13.29 2.99
CA SER A 84 -7.21 12.79 1.69
C SER A 84 -6.04 11.81 1.85
N VAL A 85 -5.04 12.17 2.67
CA VAL A 85 -3.88 11.31 2.94
C VAL A 85 -4.28 10.03 3.67
N ASN A 86 -5.18 10.11 4.64
CA ASN A 86 -5.65 8.95 5.41
C ASN A 86 -6.41 7.96 4.50
N GLU A 87 -7.35 8.45 3.67
CA GLU A 87 -8.09 7.63 2.72
C GLU A 87 -7.14 6.87 1.78
N LYS A 88 -6.16 7.56 1.18
CA LYS A 88 -5.15 6.95 0.29
C LYS A 88 -4.23 5.98 1.02
N PHE A 89 -3.82 6.29 2.25
CA PHE A 89 -2.98 5.43 3.07
C PHE A 89 -3.69 4.10 3.37
N LEU A 90 -4.95 4.16 3.81
CA LEU A 90 -5.75 2.97 4.10
C LEU A 90 -6.06 2.16 2.85
N GLU A 91 -6.32 2.81 1.71
CA GLU A 91 -6.51 2.14 0.42
C GLU A 91 -5.22 1.40 0.00
N LEU A 92 -4.06 2.06 0.10
CA LEU A 92 -2.78 1.46 -0.23
C LEU A 92 -2.47 0.25 0.66
N TRP A 93 -2.74 0.36 1.97
CA TRP A 93 -2.60 -0.73 2.92
C TRP A 93 -3.56 -1.90 2.59
N ALA A 94 -4.81 -1.61 2.27
CA ALA A 94 -5.79 -2.63 1.91
C ALA A 94 -5.36 -3.42 0.66
N LYS A 95 -4.89 -2.72 -0.38
CA LYS A 95 -4.37 -3.34 -1.62
C LYS A 95 -3.10 -4.16 -1.37
N SER A 96 -2.18 -3.67 -0.53
CA SER A 96 -0.95 -4.41 -0.22
C SER A 96 -1.22 -5.65 0.64
N VAL A 97 -2.23 -5.63 1.52
CA VAL A 97 -2.71 -6.83 2.23
C VAL A 97 -3.16 -7.89 1.22
N VAL A 98 -3.95 -7.51 0.21
CA VAL A 98 -4.46 -8.43 -0.82
C VAL A 98 -3.33 -9.05 -1.65
N SER A 99 -2.35 -8.25 -2.04
CA SER A 99 -1.11 -8.69 -2.72
C SER A 99 -0.42 -9.84 -1.95
N VAL A 100 -0.26 -9.72 -0.63
CA VAL A 100 0.33 -10.78 0.23
C VAL A 100 -0.50 -12.06 0.26
N GLY A 101 -1.83 -11.96 0.16
CA GLY A 101 -2.73 -13.12 0.10
C GLY A 101 -2.52 -13.96 -1.14
N GLY A 102 -2.28 -13.30 -2.28
CA GLY A 102 -1.97 -13.96 -3.55
C GLY A 102 -0.77 -14.88 -3.41
N VAL A 103 0.27 -14.46 -2.68
CA VAL A 103 1.46 -15.27 -2.47
C VAL A 103 1.17 -16.60 -1.75
N ALA A 104 0.37 -16.58 -0.69
CA ALA A 104 0.05 -17.80 0.05
C ALA A 104 -0.72 -18.82 -0.80
N VAL A 105 -1.63 -18.34 -1.64
CA VAL A 105 -2.38 -19.18 -2.59
C VAL A 105 -1.46 -19.72 -3.68
N GLY A 106 -0.72 -18.85 -4.37
CA GLY A 106 0.18 -19.25 -5.47
C GLY A 106 1.25 -20.26 -5.04
N LEU A 107 1.83 -20.11 -3.84
CA LEU A 107 2.76 -21.10 -3.29
C LEU A 107 2.10 -22.45 -3.03
N THR A 108 0.84 -22.45 -2.58
CA THR A 108 0.09 -23.69 -2.34
C THR A 108 -0.24 -24.39 -3.65
N ASP A 109 -0.66 -23.64 -4.66
CA ASP A 109 -0.96 -24.14 -6.00
C ASP A 109 0.28 -24.76 -6.66
N THR A 110 1.44 -24.09 -6.58
CA THR A 110 2.69 -24.71 -7.05
C THR A 110 2.95 -26.04 -6.35
N ALA A 111 2.87 -26.07 -5.02
CA ALA A 111 3.22 -27.26 -4.26
C ALA A 111 2.31 -28.44 -4.65
N ASN A 112 1.02 -28.17 -4.83
CA ASN A 112 0.04 -29.14 -5.33
C ASN A 112 0.37 -29.63 -6.75
N LYS A 113 0.55 -28.70 -7.70
CA LYS A 113 0.88 -28.99 -9.10
C LYS A 113 2.18 -29.80 -9.19
N TYR A 114 3.18 -29.45 -8.39
CA TYR A 114 4.45 -30.14 -8.30
C TYR A 114 4.33 -31.58 -7.78
N THR A 115 3.58 -31.77 -6.69
CA THR A 115 3.37 -33.09 -6.10
C THR A 115 2.65 -34.03 -7.07
N GLN A 116 1.68 -33.50 -7.83
CA GLN A 116 1.02 -34.27 -8.88
C GLN A 116 1.97 -34.61 -10.03
N ALA A 117 2.71 -33.61 -10.53
CA ALA A 117 3.67 -33.80 -11.62
C ALA A 117 4.72 -34.87 -11.27
N ASP A 118 5.30 -34.82 -10.07
CA ASP A 118 6.29 -35.81 -9.60
C ASP A 118 5.68 -37.22 -9.49
N TRP A 119 4.43 -37.34 -9.04
CA TRP A 119 3.73 -38.61 -8.95
C TRP A 119 3.55 -39.27 -10.33
N TYR A 120 3.07 -38.50 -11.31
CA TYR A 120 2.86 -38.99 -12.68
C TYR A 120 4.18 -39.27 -13.40
N ALA A 121 5.18 -38.38 -13.26
CA ALA A 121 6.50 -38.54 -13.87
C ALA A 121 7.21 -39.82 -13.40
N ARG A 122 7.09 -40.16 -12.10
CA ARG A 122 7.67 -41.37 -11.51
C ARG A 122 6.82 -42.63 -11.72
N ARG A 123 5.63 -42.52 -12.31
CA ARG A 123 4.69 -43.63 -12.54
C ARG A 123 4.42 -44.44 -11.26
N LEU A 124 4.22 -43.73 -10.15
CA LEU A 124 3.97 -44.36 -8.86
C LEU A 124 2.65 -45.15 -8.86
N TYR A 125 2.58 -46.22 -8.08
CA TYR A 125 1.39 -47.05 -7.96
C TYR A 125 0.43 -46.51 -6.89
N GLY A 126 -0.87 -46.46 -7.18
CA GLY A 126 -1.93 -46.01 -6.26
C GLY A 126 -2.77 -44.87 -6.83
N PRO A 127 -3.67 -44.25 -6.03
CA PRO A 127 -4.28 -42.99 -6.40
C PRO A 127 -3.24 -41.84 -6.37
N PRO A 128 -3.39 -40.81 -7.22
CA PRO A 128 -2.56 -39.62 -7.14
C PRO A 128 -2.75 -38.89 -5.79
N PRO A 129 -1.75 -38.13 -5.32
CA PRO A 129 -1.85 -37.38 -4.08
C PRO A 129 -3.01 -36.38 -4.17
N VAL A 130 -3.76 -36.25 -3.08
CA VAL A 130 -4.85 -35.27 -2.98
C VAL A 130 -4.24 -33.88 -2.81
N GLU A 131 -4.71 -32.92 -3.61
CA GLU A 131 -4.36 -31.52 -3.48
C GLU A 131 -4.75 -30.99 -2.10
N LYS A 132 -3.88 -30.18 -1.50
CA LYS A 132 -4.24 -29.45 -0.29
C LYS A 132 -5.06 -28.22 -0.68
N PRO A 133 -6.15 -27.90 0.04
CA PRO A 133 -6.87 -26.67 -0.21
C PRO A 133 -5.94 -25.46 0.00
N PRO A 134 -6.08 -24.40 -0.81
CA PRO A 134 -5.42 -23.13 -0.53
C PRO A 134 -5.76 -22.62 0.88
N PRO A 135 -4.82 -21.95 1.58
CA PRO A 135 -5.11 -21.33 2.85
C PRO A 135 -6.19 -20.26 2.72
N VAL A 136 -7.08 -20.14 3.70
CA VAL A 136 -8.00 -18.99 3.78
C VAL A 136 -7.19 -17.71 3.92
N VAL A 137 -7.36 -16.76 3.00
CA VAL A 137 -6.62 -15.50 2.90
C VAL A 137 -7.56 -14.30 2.76
N ILE A 138 -7.00 -13.10 2.85
CA ILE A 138 -7.71 -11.88 2.46
C ILE A 138 -7.47 -11.64 0.96
N GLU A 139 -8.41 -12.10 0.13
CA GLU A 139 -8.35 -11.97 -1.34
C GLU A 139 -9.01 -10.69 -1.88
N LYS A 140 -9.76 -9.97 -1.04
CA LYS A 140 -10.45 -8.72 -1.38
C LYS A 140 -10.03 -7.62 -0.43
N GLU A 141 -9.96 -6.40 -0.96
CA GLU A 141 -9.53 -5.22 -0.23
C GLU A 141 -10.35 -5.07 1.07
N PRO A 142 -9.71 -5.07 2.25
CA PRO A 142 -10.39 -4.82 3.50
C PRO A 142 -11.12 -3.48 3.51
N GLY A 143 -12.41 -3.50 3.85
CA GLY A 143 -13.14 -2.29 4.21
C GLY A 143 -12.76 -1.89 5.65
N TYR A 144 -11.80 -0.99 5.82
CA TYR A 144 -11.47 -0.44 7.13
C TYR A 144 -12.51 0.59 7.61
N GLY A 145 -13.31 1.14 6.69
CA GLY A 145 -14.26 2.21 6.97
C GLY A 145 -13.59 3.59 6.95
N PRO A 146 -14.39 4.67 6.84
CA PRO A 146 -13.85 6.02 6.95
C PRO A 146 -13.37 6.26 8.38
N VAL A 147 -12.30 7.06 8.50
CA VAL A 147 -11.91 7.63 9.79
C VAL A 147 -12.79 8.84 10.07
N ASN A 148 -13.19 9.03 11.32
CA ASN A 148 -13.95 10.19 11.77
C ASN A 148 -13.29 11.51 11.31
N ASP A 149 -14.13 12.44 10.87
CA ASP A 149 -13.64 13.74 10.43
C ASP A 149 -13.09 14.54 11.62
N ILE A 150 -11.88 15.06 11.47
CA ILE A 150 -11.23 15.90 12.47
C ILE A 150 -11.61 17.38 12.31
N LYS A 151 -12.33 17.74 11.24
CA LYS A 151 -12.86 19.08 11.03
C LYS A 151 -13.93 19.41 12.08
N TRP A 152 -13.88 20.64 12.61
CA TRP A 152 -14.96 21.16 13.45
C TRP A 152 -16.27 21.35 12.67
N SER A 153 -17.36 20.79 13.18
CA SER A 153 -18.68 20.79 12.56
C SER A 153 -19.60 21.91 13.05
N GLY A 154 -19.19 22.67 14.08
CA GLY A 154 -20.04 23.65 14.73
C GLY A 154 -20.93 23.08 15.86
N THR A 155 -20.75 21.82 16.24
CA THR A 155 -21.55 21.13 17.27
C THR A 155 -20.68 20.38 18.28
N GLY A 156 -20.94 20.50 19.59
CA GLY A 156 -20.21 19.81 20.66
C GLY A 156 -20.18 20.57 22.00
N GLU A 157 -19.84 19.88 23.11
CA GLU A 157 -19.86 20.40 24.50
C GLU A 157 -18.80 21.49 24.80
N ASP A 158 -17.79 21.67 23.96
CA ASP A 158 -16.69 22.65 24.18
C ASP A 158 -16.86 23.97 23.42
N ALA A 159 -18.10 24.40 23.19
CA ALA A 159 -18.35 25.73 22.62
C ALA A 159 -17.86 26.86 23.55
N ASP A 160 -17.73 26.57 24.85
CA ASP A 160 -17.22 27.49 25.87
C ASP A 160 -15.82 27.04 26.33
N SER A 161 -14.78 27.80 25.96
CA SER A 161 -13.39 27.33 26.09
C SER A 161 -12.91 27.22 27.55
N TRP A 162 -12.16 26.17 27.85
CA TRP A 162 -11.38 25.99 29.09
C TRP A 162 -10.42 27.17 29.35
N ASP A 163 -9.94 27.81 28.28
CA ASP A 163 -9.13 29.03 28.31
C ASP A 163 -9.88 30.19 29.00
N ILE A 164 -11.19 30.36 28.76
CA ILE A 164 -12.05 31.36 29.44
C ILE A 164 -12.16 31.07 30.95
N SER A 165 -12.33 29.80 31.32
CA SER A 165 -12.39 29.40 32.74
C SER A 165 -11.08 29.67 33.48
N GLY A 166 -9.94 29.47 32.81
CA GLY A 166 -8.62 29.78 33.36
C GLY A 166 -8.39 31.28 33.58
N ILE A 167 -8.92 32.14 32.70
CA ILE A 167 -8.86 33.60 32.85
C ILE A 167 -9.77 34.05 34.01
N LEU A 168 -10.95 33.44 34.16
CA LEU A 168 -11.91 33.77 35.22
C LEU A 168 -11.43 33.45 36.62
N GLY A 169 -10.55 32.45 36.79
CA GLY A 169 -9.94 32.15 38.09
C GLY A 169 -9.09 33.29 38.69
N GLU A 170 -8.74 34.32 37.91
CA GLU A 170 -8.04 35.51 38.39
C GLU A 170 -9.00 36.66 38.78
N VAL A 171 -10.32 36.48 38.58
CA VAL A 171 -11.36 37.45 38.91
C VAL A 171 -12.02 37.04 40.24
N PRO A 172 -12.15 37.95 41.23
CA PRO A 172 -12.87 37.66 42.47
C PRO A 172 -14.33 37.22 42.21
N ASP A 173 -14.85 36.27 42.99
CA ASP A 173 -16.18 35.65 42.78
C ASP A 173 -17.32 36.67 42.59
N PHE A 174 -17.31 37.78 43.35
CA PHE A 174 -18.35 38.82 43.25
C PHE A 174 -18.32 39.62 41.93
N LEU A 175 -17.23 39.55 41.17
CA LEU A 175 -17.06 40.15 39.84
C LEU A 175 -17.09 39.11 38.72
N ALA A 176 -16.85 37.83 39.01
CA ALA A 176 -16.73 36.77 38.02
C ALA A 176 -17.99 36.64 37.14
N ASP A 177 -19.18 36.73 37.73
CA ASP A 177 -20.46 36.65 37.01
C ASP A 177 -20.72 37.87 36.11
N VAL A 178 -20.20 39.04 36.47
CA VAL A 178 -20.37 40.29 35.70
C VAL A 178 -19.29 40.42 34.60
N ILE A 179 -18.08 39.93 34.87
CA ILE A 179 -16.92 40.03 33.99
C ILE A 179 -16.85 38.86 33.00
N ARG A 180 -17.40 37.67 33.29
CA ARG A 180 -17.43 36.52 32.36
C ARG A 180 -17.98 36.87 30.98
N PRO A 181 -19.20 37.44 30.85
CA PRO A 181 -19.70 37.87 29.55
C PRO A 181 -18.80 38.93 28.90
N ALA A 182 -18.13 39.76 29.70
CA ALA A 182 -17.24 40.81 29.20
C ALA A 182 -15.89 40.28 28.71
N ILE A 183 -15.36 39.21 29.33
CA ILE A 183 -14.17 38.47 28.87
C ILE A 183 -14.53 37.68 27.61
N GLU A 184 -15.68 37.02 27.55
CA GLU A 184 -16.15 36.33 26.34
C GLU A 184 -16.30 37.31 25.17
N HIS A 185 -16.97 38.45 25.38
CA HIS A 185 -17.12 39.51 24.37
C HIS A 185 -15.84 40.33 24.13
N GLY A 186 -14.92 40.32 25.09
CA GLY A 186 -13.60 40.95 25.05
C GLY A 186 -12.61 40.14 24.22
N LEU A 187 -12.51 38.84 24.48
CA LEU A 187 -11.69 37.90 23.73
C LEU A 187 -12.15 37.79 22.26
N ASN A 188 -13.44 38.03 21.99
CA ASN A 188 -14.01 38.12 20.64
C ASN A 188 -13.55 39.33 19.79
N LEU A 189 -12.58 40.13 20.23
CA LEU A 189 -12.19 41.37 19.52
C LEU A 189 -10.92 41.29 18.70
N GLY A 190 -10.12 40.26 18.94
CA GLY A 190 -9.02 39.88 18.08
C GLY A 190 -9.41 38.72 17.17
N LYS A 191 -8.43 38.16 16.48
CA LYS A 191 -8.59 36.93 15.71
C LYS A 191 -8.85 35.69 16.58
N MET A 192 -8.83 35.80 17.91
CA MET A 192 -9.06 34.67 18.83
C MET A 192 -10.36 33.90 18.59
N HIS A 193 -11.41 34.58 18.16
CA HIS A 193 -12.67 33.95 17.78
C HIS A 193 -12.54 33.04 16.54
N GLU A 194 -11.56 33.29 15.65
CA GLU A 194 -11.30 32.51 14.45
C GLU A 194 -10.79 31.10 14.76
N ILE A 195 -10.27 30.88 15.98
CA ILE A 195 -9.72 29.60 16.45
C ILE A 195 -10.47 29.07 17.68
N THR A 196 -11.69 29.54 17.97
CA THR A 196 -12.49 29.06 19.12
C THR A 196 -13.73 28.29 18.63
N PRO A 197 -13.84 26.97 18.90
CA PRO A 197 -12.93 26.16 19.71
C PRO A 197 -11.60 25.85 19.00
N GLY A 198 -10.51 25.83 19.77
CA GLY A 198 -9.18 25.49 19.26
C GLY A 198 -9.00 24.00 19.08
N ALA A 199 -7.91 23.58 18.44
CA ALA A 199 -7.54 22.17 18.37
C ALA A 199 -7.44 21.52 19.76
N ARG A 200 -7.63 20.21 19.82
CA ARG A 200 -7.52 19.41 21.05
C ARG A 200 -6.15 18.73 21.10
N ASP A 201 -5.19 19.32 21.81
CA ASP A 201 -3.79 18.93 21.76
C ASP A 201 -3.54 17.50 22.28
N GLU A 202 -4.24 17.06 23.32
CA GLU A 202 -4.15 15.67 23.81
C GLU A 202 -4.70 14.65 22.79
N GLU A 203 -5.76 15.00 22.06
CA GLU A 203 -6.27 14.16 20.97
C GLU A 203 -5.27 14.10 19.80
N LEU A 204 -4.67 15.23 19.43
CA LEU A 204 -3.63 15.27 18.39
C LEU A 204 -2.41 14.39 18.78
N LYS A 205 -1.98 14.40 20.04
CA LYS A 205 -0.91 13.50 20.56
C LYS A 205 -1.33 12.02 20.52
N GLY A 206 -2.58 11.74 20.86
CA GLY A 206 -3.15 10.39 20.77
C GLY A 206 -3.13 9.85 19.34
N MET A 207 -3.60 10.66 18.39
CA MET A 207 -3.52 10.38 16.96
C MET A 207 -2.07 10.19 16.49
N ALA A 208 -1.14 11.06 16.91
CA ALA A 208 0.28 10.97 16.57
C ALA A 208 0.90 9.64 17.04
N THR A 209 0.51 9.18 18.23
CA THR A 209 0.94 7.89 18.78
C THR A 209 0.43 6.72 17.95
N ALA A 210 -0.82 6.77 17.48
CA ALA A 210 -1.38 5.75 16.59
C ALA A 210 -0.63 5.67 15.24
N TRP A 211 -0.32 6.83 14.64
CA TRP A 211 0.48 6.90 13.42
C TRP A 211 1.92 6.37 13.62
N ARG A 212 2.51 6.56 14.80
CA ARG A 212 3.80 5.94 15.13
C ARG A 212 3.72 4.41 15.23
N ALA A 213 2.60 3.88 15.73
CA ALA A 213 2.40 2.44 15.84
C ALA A 213 2.25 1.80 14.45
N VAL A 214 1.42 2.39 13.59
CA VAL A 214 1.16 1.83 12.25
C VAL A 214 2.41 1.86 11.34
N GLU A 215 3.33 2.81 11.55
CA GLU A 215 4.66 2.82 10.89
C GLU A 215 5.46 1.55 11.21
N LYS A 216 5.45 1.13 12.48
CA LYS A 216 6.16 -0.07 12.94
C LYS A 216 5.51 -1.33 12.38
N ASP A 217 4.19 -1.35 12.31
CA ASP A 217 3.44 -2.48 11.75
C ASP A 217 3.73 -2.66 10.25
N ALA A 218 3.79 -1.57 9.48
CA ALA A 218 4.18 -1.62 8.06
C ALA A 218 5.59 -2.20 7.88
N LYS A 219 6.53 -1.77 8.73
CA LYS A 219 7.90 -2.29 8.72
C LYS A 219 7.94 -3.78 9.06
N ALA A 220 7.22 -4.18 10.11
CA ALA A 220 7.17 -5.55 10.60
C ALA A 220 6.58 -6.49 9.54
N ALA A 221 5.51 -6.08 8.84
CA ALA A 221 4.90 -6.88 7.77
C ALA A 221 5.91 -7.28 6.68
N SER A 222 6.69 -6.31 6.20
CA SER A 222 7.71 -6.57 5.18
C SER A 222 8.85 -7.45 5.69
N ASP A 223 9.29 -7.24 6.94
CA ASP A 223 10.35 -8.05 7.54
C ASP A 223 9.89 -9.50 7.79
N ASN A 224 8.65 -9.68 8.24
CA ASN A 224 8.01 -10.98 8.45
C ASN A 224 7.82 -11.75 7.14
N PHE A 225 7.34 -11.07 6.09
CA PHE A 225 7.22 -11.66 4.75
C PHE A 225 8.58 -12.16 4.23
N ASN A 226 9.59 -11.28 4.25
CA ASN A 226 10.95 -11.66 3.86
C ASN A 226 11.50 -12.83 4.70
N GLY A 227 11.17 -12.86 6.00
CA GLY A 227 11.50 -13.97 6.89
C GLY A 227 10.85 -15.30 6.48
N ALA A 228 9.58 -15.26 6.06
CA ALA A 228 8.83 -16.43 5.60
C ALA A 228 9.42 -17.00 4.30
N ILE A 229 9.66 -16.15 3.30
CA ILE A 229 10.23 -16.55 2.01
C ILE A 229 11.67 -17.06 2.16
N LYS A 230 12.44 -16.49 3.09
CA LYS A 230 13.80 -16.95 3.40
C LYS A 230 13.87 -18.43 3.81
N PHE A 231 12.79 -19.01 4.32
CA PHE A 231 12.74 -20.44 4.67
C PHE A 231 12.98 -21.34 3.46
N ILE A 232 12.42 -20.99 2.30
CA ILE A 232 12.58 -21.69 1.02
C ILE A 232 13.65 -21.03 0.14
N THR A 233 14.51 -20.18 0.70
CA THR A 233 15.56 -19.48 -0.03
C THR A 233 16.99 -19.92 0.38
N ASN A 234 17.85 -20.26 -0.59
CA ASN A 234 19.27 -20.55 -0.36
C ASN A 234 20.19 -19.37 -0.73
N ASN A 235 20.89 -18.81 0.26
CA ASN A 235 21.83 -17.70 0.02
C ASN A 235 23.24 -18.17 -0.43
N LYS A 236 23.39 -19.38 -0.99
CA LYS A 236 24.68 -19.95 -1.42
C LYS A 236 24.54 -20.67 -2.78
N GLY A 237 25.30 -20.23 -3.79
CA GLY A 237 25.27 -20.79 -5.14
C GLY A 237 24.00 -20.42 -5.92
N ASN A 238 24.10 -20.44 -7.26
CA ASN A 238 23.06 -20.04 -8.22
C ASN A 238 22.64 -18.54 -8.13
N ASP A 239 23.42 -17.67 -8.78
CA ASP A 239 23.21 -16.22 -8.78
C ASP A 239 21.92 -15.79 -9.49
N GLU A 240 21.49 -16.54 -10.51
CA GLU A 240 20.25 -16.28 -11.26
C GLU A 240 19.01 -16.52 -10.39
N TRP A 241 18.91 -17.70 -9.77
CA TRP A 241 17.80 -18.01 -8.86
C TRP A 241 17.76 -17.09 -7.65
N GLN A 242 18.93 -16.72 -7.09
CA GLN A 242 18.98 -15.72 -6.02
C GLN A 242 18.50 -14.35 -6.49
N GLY A 243 18.82 -13.96 -7.72
CA GLY A 243 18.31 -12.74 -8.35
C GLY A 243 16.79 -12.76 -8.47
N ALA A 244 16.24 -13.86 -8.98
CA ALA A 244 14.81 -14.09 -9.12
C ALA A 244 14.08 -14.01 -7.76
N MET A 245 14.59 -14.67 -6.72
CA MET A 245 13.97 -14.62 -5.39
C MET A 245 14.02 -13.21 -4.77
N LYS A 246 15.08 -12.44 -5.04
CA LYS A 246 15.13 -11.03 -4.64
C LYS A 246 14.10 -10.20 -5.40
N ALA A 247 13.94 -10.43 -6.70
CA ALA A 247 12.92 -9.77 -7.52
C ALA A 247 11.52 -10.05 -6.97
N PHE A 248 11.19 -11.32 -6.71
CA PHE A 248 9.91 -11.70 -6.11
C PHE A 248 9.58 -10.90 -4.85
N CYS A 249 10.50 -10.89 -3.88
CA CYS A 249 10.33 -10.16 -2.63
C CYS A 249 10.25 -8.63 -2.78
N GLN A 250 10.67 -8.07 -3.92
CA GLN A 250 10.50 -6.64 -4.23
C GLN A 250 9.17 -6.37 -4.92
N THR A 251 8.77 -7.24 -5.87
CA THR A 251 7.57 -7.05 -6.70
C THR A 251 6.29 -6.97 -5.88
N ILE A 252 6.15 -7.80 -4.83
CA ILE A 252 5.05 -7.74 -3.87
C ILE A 252 4.86 -6.35 -3.24
N TRP A 253 5.95 -5.57 -3.12
CA TRP A 253 5.97 -4.22 -2.58
C TRP A 253 6.00 -3.12 -3.65
N GLY A 254 5.54 -3.45 -4.87
CA GLY A 254 5.22 -2.50 -5.93
C GLY A 254 6.34 -2.24 -6.93
N THR A 255 7.41 -3.03 -6.96
CA THR A 255 8.38 -2.91 -8.07
C THR A 255 7.91 -3.66 -9.30
N THR A 256 8.31 -3.19 -10.48
CA THR A 256 8.01 -3.85 -11.75
C THR A 256 9.23 -3.84 -12.68
N GLU A 257 9.25 -4.70 -13.69
CA GLU A 257 10.33 -4.70 -14.71
C GLU A 257 10.38 -3.41 -15.53
N TRP A 258 9.23 -2.76 -15.73
CA TRP A 258 9.14 -1.49 -16.45
C TRP A 258 9.36 -0.26 -15.58
N GLY A 259 9.33 -0.41 -14.25
CA GLY A 259 9.38 0.70 -13.31
C GLY A 259 10.55 1.67 -13.54
N ARG A 260 10.35 2.90 -13.10
CA ARG A 260 11.32 3.99 -13.23
C ARG A 260 11.67 4.60 -11.90
N THR A 261 12.67 5.47 -11.93
CA THR A 261 13.06 6.26 -10.77
C THR A 261 12.40 7.63 -10.88
N TYR A 262 11.69 8.02 -9.82
CA TYR A 262 10.97 9.29 -9.74
C TYR A 262 11.46 10.16 -8.57
N ASP A 263 11.36 11.48 -8.74
CA ASP A 263 11.42 12.43 -7.62
C ASP A 263 10.07 12.50 -6.89
N ALA A 264 9.99 13.31 -5.83
CA ALA A 264 8.76 13.47 -5.06
C ALA A 264 7.61 14.15 -5.84
N GLN A 265 7.91 14.74 -7.00
CA GLN A 265 6.93 15.36 -7.90
C GLN A 265 6.55 14.44 -9.06
N MET A 266 6.97 13.16 -9.01
CA MET A 266 6.72 12.16 -10.04
C MET A 266 7.37 12.45 -11.40
N ASN A 267 8.45 13.24 -11.43
CA ASN A 267 9.28 13.41 -12.63
C ASN A 267 10.33 12.30 -12.70
N ARG A 268 10.58 11.79 -13.91
CA ARG A 268 11.62 10.76 -14.14
C ARG A 268 13.00 11.36 -13.91
N VAL A 269 13.77 10.75 -13.01
CA VAL A 269 15.11 11.21 -12.59
C VAL A 269 16.09 10.04 -12.52
N SER A 270 17.39 10.32 -12.42
CA SER A 270 18.43 9.29 -12.22
C SER A 270 18.59 8.88 -10.75
N MET A 271 18.24 9.76 -9.83
CA MET A 271 18.32 9.57 -8.38
C MET A 271 16.99 9.97 -7.73
N GLY A 272 16.38 9.04 -7.01
CA GLY A 272 15.06 9.20 -6.41
C GLY A 272 14.51 7.85 -5.95
N ARG A 273 13.20 7.75 -5.77
CA ARG A 273 12.53 6.49 -5.44
C ARG A 273 12.48 5.60 -6.67
N SER A 274 13.13 4.45 -6.60
CA SER A 274 13.10 3.47 -7.68
C SER A 274 11.88 2.56 -7.55
N TRP A 275 11.11 2.45 -8.62
CA TRP A 275 10.03 1.47 -8.79
C TRP A 275 10.46 0.28 -9.66
N LYS A 276 11.71 0.28 -10.12
CA LYS A 276 12.26 -0.79 -10.94
C LYS A 276 12.68 -1.98 -10.09
N THR A 277 12.29 -3.18 -10.49
CA THR A 277 12.79 -4.44 -9.93
C THR A 277 14.31 -4.54 -10.14
N ASN A 278 15.06 -4.89 -9.09
CA ASN A 278 16.51 -4.98 -9.13
C ASN A 278 17.02 -6.26 -8.44
N ARG A 279 17.33 -7.27 -9.26
CA ARG A 279 17.85 -8.60 -8.86
C ARG A 279 19.18 -8.54 -8.08
N SER A 280 19.92 -7.44 -8.18
CA SER A 280 21.19 -7.25 -7.46
C SER A 280 21.00 -6.64 -6.07
N VAL A 281 19.82 -6.11 -5.76
CA VAL A 281 19.53 -5.43 -4.50
C VAL A 281 18.80 -6.36 -3.54
N VAL A 282 19.15 -6.28 -2.25
CA VAL A 282 18.45 -7.02 -1.21
C VAL A 282 17.03 -6.44 -1.00
N PRO A 283 15.99 -7.27 -0.83
CA PRO A 283 14.59 -6.80 -0.80
C PRO A 283 14.31 -5.69 0.22
N ALA A 284 14.97 -5.73 1.38
CA ALA A 284 14.81 -4.72 2.44
C ALA A 284 15.20 -3.29 2.02
N LYS A 285 15.94 -3.12 0.91
CA LYS A 285 16.37 -1.83 0.35
C LYS A 285 15.53 -1.38 -0.85
N GLN A 286 14.53 -2.15 -1.26
CA GLN A 286 13.79 -1.92 -2.48
C GLN A 286 12.33 -2.38 -2.28
N ARG A 287 11.56 -1.57 -1.54
CA ARG A 287 10.16 -1.87 -1.18
C ARG A 287 9.32 -0.59 -1.16
N PRO A 288 9.06 0.02 -2.34
CA PRO A 288 8.52 1.37 -2.43
C PRO A 288 7.18 1.55 -1.69
N VAL A 289 6.26 0.58 -1.77
CA VAL A 289 4.97 0.65 -1.04
C VAL A 289 5.18 0.76 0.47
N ILE A 290 6.04 -0.08 1.05
CA ILE A 290 6.33 -0.08 2.49
C ILE A 290 7.03 1.20 2.91
N GLU A 291 7.96 1.68 2.09
CA GLU A 291 8.67 2.94 2.37
C GLU A 291 7.72 4.14 2.35
N ILE A 292 6.75 4.17 1.43
CA ILE A 292 5.74 5.23 1.34
C ILE A 292 4.76 5.18 2.51
N LEU A 293 4.29 3.99 2.91
CA LEU A 293 3.47 3.84 4.11
C LEU A 293 4.21 4.37 5.34
N ARG A 294 5.48 3.98 5.53
CA ARG A 294 6.28 4.44 6.67
C ARG A 294 6.57 5.94 6.64
N GLN A 295 6.93 6.49 5.47
CA GLN A 295 7.18 7.92 5.30
C GLN A 295 5.91 8.73 5.56
N THR A 296 4.76 8.28 5.05
CA THR A 296 3.46 8.91 5.29
C THR A 296 3.13 8.92 6.77
N ALA A 297 3.24 7.76 7.44
CA ALA A 297 2.93 7.62 8.85
C ALA A 297 3.82 8.50 9.75
N THR A 298 5.13 8.52 9.50
CA THR A 298 6.07 9.41 10.19
C THR A 298 5.74 10.89 9.95
N THR A 299 5.47 11.26 8.69
CA THR A 299 5.16 12.66 8.33
C THR A 299 3.89 13.14 9.02
N VAL A 300 2.84 12.31 9.05
CA VAL A 300 1.58 12.62 9.72
C VAL A 300 1.78 12.71 11.23
N GLN A 301 2.49 11.75 11.84
CA GLN A 301 2.81 11.77 13.27
C GLN A 301 3.57 13.03 13.69
N GLU A 302 4.65 13.38 12.99
CA GLU A 302 5.44 14.59 13.28
C GLU A 302 4.59 15.86 13.14
N THR A 303 3.71 15.88 12.14
CA THR A 303 2.82 17.02 11.89
C THR A 303 1.82 17.17 13.03
N LEU A 304 1.18 16.09 13.47
CA LEU A 304 0.24 16.10 14.60
C LEU A 304 0.93 16.53 15.90
N ASP A 305 2.12 15.98 16.22
CA ASP A 305 2.90 16.37 17.41
C ASP A 305 3.26 17.88 17.37
N HIS A 306 3.67 18.39 16.20
CA HIS A 306 3.96 19.81 16.02
C HIS A 306 2.71 20.68 16.23
N LEU A 307 1.58 20.30 15.66
CA LEU A 307 0.32 21.06 15.80
C LEU A 307 -0.20 21.04 17.24
N ALA A 308 -0.03 19.93 17.97
CA ALA A 308 -0.32 19.87 19.40
C ALA A 308 0.52 20.89 20.20
N ALA A 309 1.83 20.97 19.91
CA ALA A 309 2.72 21.94 20.55
C ALA A 309 2.36 23.40 20.19
N VAL A 310 2.00 23.66 18.93
CA VAL A 310 1.53 24.98 18.48
C VAL A 310 0.25 25.36 19.21
N ARG A 311 -0.74 24.46 19.30
CA ARG A 311 -1.99 24.69 20.02
C ARG A 311 -1.74 25.03 21.50
N LEU A 312 -0.87 24.29 22.17
CA LEU A 312 -0.52 24.53 23.57
C LEU A 312 0.12 25.91 23.75
N LYS A 313 1.12 26.25 22.92
CA LYS A 313 1.79 27.57 22.95
C LYS A 313 0.80 28.72 22.71
N THR A 314 -0.14 28.55 21.77
CA THR A 314 -1.19 29.54 21.50
C THR A 314 -2.14 29.66 22.70
N ALA A 315 -2.53 28.55 23.34
CA ALA A 315 -3.31 28.56 24.58
C ALA A 315 -2.61 29.35 25.69
N GLU A 316 -1.36 29.00 25.98
CA GLU A 316 -0.57 29.62 27.05
C GLU A 316 -0.41 31.13 26.81
N THR A 317 -0.10 31.52 25.58
CA THR A 317 0.07 32.93 25.22
C THR A 317 -1.23 33.70 25.41
N THR A 318 -2.33 33.18 24.90
CA THR A 318 -3.62 33.89 24.86
C THR A 318 -4.29 33.91 26.22
N THR A 319 -4.21 32.82 26.98
CA THR A 319 -4.61 32.76 28.39
C THR A 319 -3.78 33.72 29.24
N ARG A 320 -2.44 33.77 29.08
CA ARG A 320 -1.60 34.72 29.81
C ARG A 320 -2.00 36.18 29.53
N LEU A 321 -2.17 36.54 28.26
CA LEU A 321 -2.59 37.89 27.85
C LEU A 321 -3.99 38.22 28.43
N GLY A 322 -4.92 37.26 28.40
CA GLY A 322 -6.23 37.40 29.01
C GLY A 322 -6.17 37.62 30.53
N LYS A 323 -5.33 36.86 31.24
CA LYS A 323 -5.10 37.01 32.69
C LYS A 323 -4.49 38.36 33.06
N GLU A 324 -3.50 38.82 32.29
CA GLU A 324 -2.88 40.13 32.48
C GLU A 324 -3.91 41.26 32.31
N ALA A 325 -4.73 41.19 31.25
CA ALA A 325 -5.80 42.15 31.00
C ALA A 325 -6.89 42.09 32.10
N ALA A 326 -7.29 40.91 32.55
CA ALA A 326 -8.28 40.72 33.61
C ALA A 326 -7.80 41.34 34.94
N LYS A 327 -6.55 41.09 35.33
CA LYS A 327 -5.94 41.67 36.53
C LYS A 327 -5.88 43.20 36.48
N ALA A 328 -5.47 43.75 35.34
CA ALA A 328 -5.43 45.19 35.15
C ALA A 328 -6.83 45.82 35.20
N THR A 329 -7.83 45.15 34.61
CA THR A 329 -9.24 45.56 34.66
C THR A 329 -9.78 45.58 36.08
N VAL A 330 -9.59 44.50 36.85
CA VAL A 330 -10.00 44.44 38.26
C VAL A 330 -9.32 45.56 39.05
N LYS A 331 -8.02 45.77 38.86
CA LYS A 331 -7.30 46.86 39.53
C LYS A 331 -7.91 48.23 39.21
N ASP A 332 -8.11 48.56 37.94
CA ASP A 332 -8.66 49.85 37.53
C ASP A 332 -10.09 50.08 38.03
N LEU A 333 -10.91 49.02 38.04
CA LEU A 333 -12.29 49.11 38.52
C LEU A 333 -12.40 49.21 40.05
N THR A 334 -11.43 48.70 40.80
CA THR A 334 -11.48 48.62 42.28
C THR A 334 -10.60 49.64 43.00
N THR A 335 -9.76 50.39 42.29
CA THR A 335 -8.80 51.31 42.92
C THR A 335 -9.53 52.48 43.59
N GLY A 336 -9.30 52.65 44.90
CA GLY A 336 -9.82 53.79 45.67
C GLY A 336 -11.20 53.60 46.31
N LEU A 337 -11.76 52.38 46.26
CA LEU A 337 -13.10 52.06 46.77
C LEU A 337 -13.04 51.35 48.14
N ASP A 338 -14.01 51.64 49.00
CA ASP A 338 -14.22 50.87 50.24
C ASP A 338 -15.08 49.60 50.02
N LEU A 339 -15.25 48.79 51.07
CA LEU A 339 -15.97 47.51 51.00
C LEU A 339 -17.46 47.64 50.58
N PHE A 340 -18.08 48.78 50.91
CA PHE A 340 -19.47 49.08 50.58
C PHE A 340 -19.60 49.64 49.14
N GLU A 341 -18.60 50.38 48.69
CA GLU A 341 -18.51 50.85 47.30
C GLU A 341 -18.18 49.72 46.32
N LEU A 342 -17.36 48.74 46.73
CA LEU A 342 -17.06 47.52 45.97
C LEU A 342 -18.31 46.70 45.64
N THR A 343 -19.21 46.52 46.61
CA THR A 343 -20.47 45.79 46.42
C THR A 343 -21.47 46.57 45.57
N ARG A 344 -21.43 47.90 45.60
CA ARG A 344 -22.30 48.76 44.79
C ARG A 344 -21.82 48.86 43.34
N LEU A 345 -20.51 48.92 43.11
CA LEU A 345 -19.88 48.96 41.79
C LEU A 345 -20.29 47.74 40.93
N ALA A 346 -20.32 46.54 41.52
CA ALA A 346 -20.78 45.32 40.88
C ALA A 346 -22.26 45.39 40.44
N ALA A 347 -23.11 46.12 41.18
CA ALA A 347 -24.52 46.28 40.88
C ALA A 347 -24.82 47.42 39.87
N THR A 348 -23.90 48.37 39.67
CA THR A 348 -24.12 49.58 38.86
C THR A 348 -23.27 49.69 37.59
N MET A 349 -22.19 48.90 37.45
CA MET A 349 -21.36 48.96 36.25
C MET A 349 -22.12 48.53 35.00
N ALA A 350 -22.03 49.34 33.94
CA ALA A 350 -22.55 48.97 32.64
C ALA A 350 -21.64 47.92 31.99
N PHE A 351 -22.21 46.84 31.46
CA PHE A 351 -21.50 45.81 30.70
C PHE A 351 -20.52 46.38 29.67
N GLY A 352 -20.92 47.44 28.95
CA GLY A 352 -20.07 48.11 27.97
C GLY A 352 -18.80 48.75 28.54
N GLU A 353 -18.84 49.25 29.78
CA GLU A 353 -17.70 49.88 30.45
C GLU A 353 -16.65 48.84 30.86
N ILE A 354 -17.07 47.73 31.48
CA ILE A 354 -16.19 46.61 31.84
C ILE A 354 -15.50 46.04 30.59
N VAL A 355 -16.27 45.85 29.52
CA VAL A 355 -15.77 45.40 28.23
C VAL A 355 -14.74 46.37 27.65
N LEU A 356 -14.98 47.69 27.69
CA LEU A 356 -14.04 48.70 27.20
C LEU A 356 -12.76 48.79 28.03
N THR A 357 -12.85 48.66 29.36
CA THR A 357 -11.69 48.67 30.25
C THR A 357 -10.84 47.41 30.07
N PHE A 358 -11.47 46.23 29.93
CA PHE A 358 -10.76 45.01 29.58
C PHE A 358 -10.03 45.12 28.25
N ARG A 359 -10.69 45.71 27.24
CA ARG A 359 -10.10 45.97 25.93
C ARG A 359 -8.88 46.86 25.99
N SER A 360 -8.89 47.93 26.79
CA SER A 360 -7.75 48.85 26.86
C SER A 360 -6.50 48.22 27.46
N HIS A 361 -6.64 47.17 28.26
CA HIS A 361 -5.52 46.45 28.88
C HIS A 361 -5.03 45.25 28.09
N MET A 362 -5.77 44.83 27.07
CA MET A 362 -5.40 43.67 26.27
C MET A 362 -4.35 44.02 25.21
N ASP A 363 -3.26 43.27 25.17
CA ASP A 363 -2.34 43.29 24.04
C ASP A 363 -2.93 42.53 22.84
N LYS A 364 -3.87 43.19 22.16
CA LYS A 364 -4.53 42.66 20.97
C LYS A 364 -3.53 42.30 19.86
N GLY A 365 -2.46 43.08 19.70
CA GLY A 365 -1.45 42.84 18.67
C GLY A 365 -0.66 41.55 18.89
N ALA A 366 -0.37 41.22 20.16
CA ALA A 366 0.24 39.94 20.50
C ALA A 366 -0.74 38.76 20.36
N ALA A 367 -2.00 38.93 20.76
CA ALA A 367 -3.03 37.90 20.60
C ALA A 367 -3.30 37.57 19.13
N ASP A 368 -3.51 38.59 18.28
CA ASP A 368 -3.74 38.43 16.84
C ASP A 368 -2.57 37.72 16.15
N ARG A 369 -1.33 38.02 16.57
CA ARG A 369 -0.13 37.36 16.05
C ARG A 369 -0.05 35.89 16.45
N ALA A 370 -0.41 35.55 17.68
CA ALA A 370 -0.43 34.15 18.14
C ALA A 370 -1.45 33.31 17.37
N VAL A 371 -2.59 33.91 16.99
CA VAL A 371 -3.61 33.26 16.14
C VAL A 371 -3.13 33.12 14.70
N GLU A 372 -2.48 34.14 14.15
CA GLU A 372 -1.91 34.05 12.79
C GLU A 372 -0.83 32.95 12.71
N GLU A 373 0.07 32.88 13.70
CA GLU A 373 1.05 31.80 13.82
C GLU A 373 0.39 30.41 13.89
N TYR A 374 -0.73 30.30 14.63
CA TYR A 374 -1.51 29.06 14.69
C TYR A 374 -2.05 28.68 13.33
N HIS A 375 -2.75 29.59 12.63
CA HIS A 375 -3.32 29.24 11.33
C HIS A 375 -2.25 28.93 10.28
N GLN A 376 -1.15 29.69 10.27
CA GLN A 376 -0.03 29.44 9.37
C GLN A 376 0.56 28.04 9.61
N ALA A 377 0.77 27.64 10.87
CA ALA A 377 1.28 26.31 11.18
C ALA A 377 0.36 25.18 10.70
N PHE A 378 -0.96 25.31 10.87
CA PHE A 378 -1.92 24.34 10.34
C PHE A 378 -1.97 24.34 8.80
N SER A 379 -1.83 25.49 8.16
CA SER A 379 -1.75 25.59 6.70
C SER A 379 -0.48 24.98 6.11
N ASP A 380 0.67 25.20 6.77
CA ASP A 380 1.95 24.60 6.41
C ASP A 380 1.89 23.08 6.59
N ALA A 381 1.28 22.61 7.67
CA ALA A 381 0.97 21.20 7.89
C ALA A 381 0.11 20.61 6.76
N ALA A 382 -0.95 21.32 6.35
CA ALA A 382 -1.79 20.89 5.23
C ALA A 382 -0.98 20.75 3.92
N THR A 383 -0.07 21.71 3.67
CA THR A 383 0.82 21.67 2.50
C THR A 383 1.78 20.48 2.58
N LYS A 384 2.36 20.22 3.76
CA LYS A 384 3.25 19.07 4.01
C LYS A 384 2.53 17.74 3.78
N LEU A 385 1.27 17.62 4.20
CA LEU A 385 0.46 16.41 3.96
C LEU A 385 0.11 16.23 2.48
N LYS A 386 -0.33 17.29 1.78
CA LYS A 386 -0.63 17.22 0.34
C LYS A 386 0.57 16.80 -0.50
N ALA A 387 1.78 17.16 -0.07
CA ALA A 387 3.01 16.76 -0.74
C ALA A 387 3.28 15.23 -0.72
N LEU A 388 2.54 14.45 0.11
CA LEU A 388 2.62 12.99 0.13
C LEU A 388 1.77 12.32 -0.96
N GLU A 389 0.74 13.01 -1.47
CA GLU A 389 -0.24 12.44 -2.40
C GLU A 389 0.37 11.90 -3.70
N PRO A 390 1.37 12.55 -4.35
CA PRO A 390 1.94 12.04 -5.59
C PRO A 390 2.54 10.63 -5.44
N GLU A 391 3.35 10.40 -4.41
CA GLU A 391 3.93 9.08 -4.15
C GLU A 391 2.88 8.07 -3.71
N LEU A 392 1.90 8.47 -2.89
CA LEU A 392 0.76 7.60 -2.53
C LEU A 392 -0.03 7.13 -3.76
N ASN A 393 -0.29 8.03 -4.71
CA ASN A 393 -0.99 7.70 -5.95
C ASN A 393 -0.17 6.74 -6.83
N GLU A 394 1.15 6.94 -6.95
CA GLU A 394 2.00 6.00 -7.68
C GLU A 394 2.05 4.63 -7.01
N ALA A 395 2.04 4.58 -5.67
CA ALA A 395 1.97 3.34 -4.91
C ALA A 395 0.66 2.59 -5.15
N LEU A 396 -0.47 3.30 -5.19
CA LEU A 396 -1.78 2.74 -5.50
C LEU A 396 -1.86 2.15 -6.91
N LEU A 397 -1.14 2.73 -7.88
CA LEU A 397 -1.03 2.16 -9.23
C LEU A 397 -0.12 0.93 -9.26
N SER A 398 1.00 0.99 -8.54
CA SER A 398 2.07 -0.02 -8.62
C SER A 398 1.85 -1.23 -7.74
N VAL A 399 1.01 -1.13 -6.70
CA VAL A 399 0.73 -2.26 -5.81
C VAL A 399 0.12 -3.42 -6.61
N PRO A 400 0.68 -4.63 -6.52
CA PRO A 400 0.17 -5.77 -7.26
C PRO A 400 -1.26 -6.16 -6.92
N THR A 401 -1.96 -6.77 -7.87
CA THR A 401 -3.23 -7.44 -7.60
C THR A 401 -3.00 -8.80 -6.95
N PHE A 402 -4.04 -9.34 -6.32
CA PHE A 402 -4.06 -10.73 -5.82
C PHE A 402 -3.61 -11.73 -6.89
N ARG A 403 -4.15 -11.60 -8.11
CA ARG A 403 -3.93 -12.55 -9.21
C ARG A 403 -2.51 -12.46 -9.76
N ALA A 404 -1.98 -11.25 -9.88
CA ALA A 404 -0.60 -11.05 -10.31
C ALA A 404 0.39 -11.67 -9.32
N GLU A 405 0.18 -11.49 -8.01
CA GLU A 405 1.03 -12.12 -6.99
C GLU A 405 0.85 -13.62 -6.85
N ALA A 406 -0.37 -14.14 -7.00
CA ALA A 406 -0.60 -15.58 -7.04
C ALA A 406 0.16 -16.21 -8.21
N ALA A 407 0.09 -15.61 -9.40
CA ALA A 407 0.81 -16.09 -10.57
C ALA A 407 2.33 -16.01 -10.40
N ARG A 408 2.85 -14.88 -9.89
CA ARG A 408 4.29 -14.74 -9.58
C ARG A 408 4.72 -15.78 -8.56
N ALA A 409 4.02 -15.88 -7.43
CA ALA A 409 4.34 -16.86 -6.40
C ALA A 409 4.30 -18.29 -6.92
N GLU A 410 3.38 -18.59 -7.84
CA GLU A 410 3.34 -19.91 -8.47
C GLU A 410 4.64 -20.21 -9.23
N ALA A 411 5.10 -19.26 -10.03
CA ALA A 411 6.33 -19.35 -10.81
C ALA A 411 7.60 -19.45 -9.96
N TYR A 412 7.74 -18.54 -8.98
CA TYR A 412 8.89 -18.57 -8.08
C TYR A 412 8.90 -19.81 -7.19
N GLY A 413 7.71 -20.31 -6.80
CA GLY A 413 7.55 -21.60 -6.15
C GLY A 413 8.05 -22.74 -7.03
N ALA A 414 7.68 -22.75 -8.31
CA ALA A 414 8.04 -23.81 -9.26
C ALA A 414 9.56 -23.87 -9.46
N ARG A 415 10.18 -22.71 -9.67
CA ARG A 415 11.64 -22.57 -9.72
C ARG A 415 12.34 -23.02 -8.46
N THR A 416 11.78 -22.70 -7.29
CA THR A 416 12.34 -23.13 -6.01
C THR A 416 12.33 -24.66 -5.84
N LEU A 417 11.35 -25.36 -6.42
CA LEU A 417 11.26 -26.82 -6.39
C LEU A 417 12.11 -27.50 -7.48
N ASN A 418 12.39 -26.80 -8.59
CA ASN A 418 13.13 -27.35 -9.73
C ASN A 418 14.64 -27.06 -9.69
N ASP A 419 15.08 -25.83 -9.43
CA ASP A 419 16.47 -25.37 -9.67
C ASP A 419 17.55 -26.05 -8.81
N PHE A 420 17.15 -26.75 -7.75
CA PHE A 420 18.06 -27.49 -6.87
C PHE A 420 18.09 -29.00 -7.17
N LYS A 421 17.39 -29.44 -8.21
CA LYS A 421 17.37 -30.85 -8.65
C LYS A 421 18.44 -31.12 -9.69
N LYS A 422 18.78 -32.40 -9.85
CA LYS A 422 19.73 -32.85 -10.89
C LYS A 422 19.09 -32.88 -12.27
N GLU A 423 17.81 -33.25 -12.32
CA GLU A 423 16.99 -33.32 -13.52
C GLU A 423 15.84 -32.31 -13.37
N HIS A 424 15.61 -31.53 -14.42
CA HIS A 424 14.59 -30.49 -14.46
C HIS A 424 13.58 -30.85 -15.54
N SER A 425 12.29 -30.70 -15.24
CA SER A 425 11.21 -30.80 -16.23
C SER A 425 10.53 -29.45 -16.33
N TRP A 426 10.48 -28.91 -17.54
CA TRP A 426 9.86 -27.63 -17.90
C TRP A 426 8.53 -27.84 -18.66
N GLN A 427 8.09 -29.10 -18.72
CA GLN A 427 6.89 -29.52 -19.44
C GLN A 427 5.77 -29.93 -18.48
N ARG A 428 4.53 -29.72 -18.93
CA ARG A 428 3.35 -30.28 -18.26
C ARG A 428 3.32 -31.80 -18.39
N THR A 429 2.79 -32.45 -17.36
CA THR A 429 2.61 -33.91 -17.38
C THR A 429 1.35 -34.29 -18.16
N GLU A 430 1.43 -34.29 -19.50
CA GLU A 430 0.38 -34.76 -20.40
C GLU A 430 0.92 -35.68 -21.51
N SER A 431 0.01 -36.32 -22.25
CA SER A 431 0.39 -37.16 -23.38
C SER A 431 0.97 -36.31 -24.51
N GLN A 432 2.20 -36.62 -24.92
CA GLN A 432 2.89 -36.01 -26.06
C GLN A 432 2.20 -36.31 -27.42
N ILE A 433 1.17 -37.16 -27.41
CA ILE A 433 0.32 -37.47 -28.55
C ILE A 433 -1.13 -37.17 -28.16
N PRO A 434 -1.86 -36.29 -28.89
CA PRO A 434 -1.44 -35.53 -30.07
C PRO A 434 -0.63 -34.25 -29.75
N TYR A 435 -0.35 -33.95 -28.48
CA TYR A 435 0.22 -32.67 -28.05
C TYR A 435 1.76 -32.70 -28.00
N LYS A 436 2.42 -32.40 -29.12
CA LYS A 436 3.90 -32.47 -29.24
C LYS A 436 4.67 -31.53 -28.29
N TYR A 437 4.08 -30.40 -27.95
CA TYR A 437 4.71 -29.37 -27.10
C TYR A 437 3.77 -29.05 -25.95
N SER A 438 4.17 -29.44 -24.74
CA SER A 438 3.39 -29.28 -23.51
C SER A 438 4.18 -28.43 -22.52
N ILE A 439 3.91 -27.13 -22.50
CA ILE A 439 4.71 -26.15 -21.75
C ILE A 439 4.09 -25.88 -20.37
N ASP A 440 4.92 -25.72 -19.34
CA ASP A 440 4.52 -25.22 -18.02
C ASP A 440 5.04 -23.80 -17.84
N LEU A 441 4.15 -22.82 -18.04
CA LEU A 441 4.49 -21.40 -18.06
C LEU A 441 5.08 -20.91 -16.72
N ALA A 442 4.64 -21.49 -15.60
CA ALA A 442 5.15 -21.13 -14.28
C ALA A 442 6.64 -21.49 -14.14
N THR A 443 7.06 -22.60 -14.74
CA THR A 443 8.45 -23.05 -14.69
C THR A 443 9.38 -22.27 -15.62
N GLU A 444 8.83 -21.58 -16.62
CA GLU A 444 9.59 -20.83 -17.62
C GLU A 444 9.79 -19.34 -17.28
N GLU A 445 9.09 -18.82 -16.26
CA GLU A 445 9.31 -17.45 -15.78
C GLU A 445 10.73 -17.26 -15.24
N GLU A 446 11.37 -16.15 -15.60
CA GLU A 446 12.79 -15.85 -15.39
C GLU A 446 13.79 -16.80 -16.09
N LEU A 447 13.38 -18.02 -16.45
CA LEU A 447 14.24 -18.99 -17.13
C LEU A 447 14.72 -18.41 -18.46
N SER A 448 16.04 -18.24 -18.60
CA SER A 448 16.64 -17.72 -19.83
C SER A 448 16.11 -16.31 -20.22
N GLY A 449 15.57 -15.56 -19.25
CA GLY A 449 14.95 -14.23 -19.40
C GLY A 449 13.44 -14.22 -19.68
N GLY A 450 12.74 -15.35 -19.45
CA GLY A 450 11.29 -15.44 -19.52
C GLY A 450 10.57 -14.43 -18.63
N HIS A 451 9.47 -13.83 -19.10
CA HIS A 451 8.75 -12.78 -18.37
C HIS A 451 7.27 -12.70 -18.73
N SER A 452 6.65 -13.85 -19.03
CA SER A 452 5.23 -13.92 -19.36
C SER A 452 4.37 -13.52 -18.15
N ILE A 453 4.75 -13.99 -16.96
CA ILE A 453 3.93 -13.84 -15.75
C ILE A 453 4.06 -12.43 -15.19
N ASP A 454 5.28 -11.95 -14.98
CA ASP A 454 5.48 -10.62 -14.37
C ASP A 454 4.88 -9.48 -15.20
N LYS A 455 4.96 -9.59 -16.53
CA LYS A 455 4.52 -8.53 -17.44
C LYS A 455 3.10 -8.66 -17.98
N HIS A 456 2.49 -9.84 -17.92
CA HIS A 456 1.26 -10.12 -18.66
C HIS A 456 0.20 -10.94 -17.92
N VAL A 457 0.26 -11.07 -16.59
CA VAL A 457 -0.75 -11.82 -15.84
C VAL A 457 -1.35 -11.00 -14.70
N GLY A 458 -2.69 -10.91 -14.67
CA GLY A 458 -3.45 -10.33 -13.56
C GLY A 458 -3.27 -8.82 -13.36
N LEU A 459 -2.75 -8.08 -14.33
CA LEU A 459 -2.60 -6.62 -14.23
C LEU A 459 -3.93 -5.90 -14.40
N THR A 460 -4.06 -4.74 -13.77
CA THR A 460 -5.20 -3.85 -13.99
C THR A 460 -5.04 -3.03 -15.27
N ASP A 461 -6.14 -2.54 -15.83
CA ASP A 461 -6.15 -1.57 -16.93
C ASP A 461 -5.25 -0.35 -16.64
N ALA A 462 -5.26 0.15 -15.39
CA ALA A 462 -4.38 1.25 -14.96
C ALA A 462 -2.90 0.87 -15.03
N GLN A 463 -2.54 -0.34 -14.59
CA GLN A 463 -1.17 -0.86 -14.67
C GLN A 463 -0.69 -1.06 -16.10
N LEU A 464 -1.56 -1.45 -17.04
CA LEU A 464 -1.22 -1.50 -18.47
C LEU A 464 -0.85 -0.11 -19.00
N THR A 465 -1.63 0.92 -18.65
CA THR A 465 -1.32 2.30 -19.05
C THR A 465 -0.08 2.86 -18.35
N GLN A 466 0.16 2.50 -17.08
CA GLN A 466 1.38 2.83 -16.35
C GLN A 466 2.61 2.23 -17.02
N ARG A 467 2.53 0.96 -17.46
CA ARG A 467 3.61 0.31 -18.22
C ARG A 467 3.95 1.06 -19.50
N LEU A 468 2.95 1.47 -20.28
CA LEU A 468 3.17 2.28 -21.50
C LEU A 468 3.78 3.65 -21.18
N ARG A 469 3.40 4.28 -20.06
CA ARG A 469 4.03 5.53 -19.57
C ARG A 469 5.51 5.30 -19.26
N ASP A 470 5.84 4.21 -18.59
CA ASP A 470 7.17 3.97 -18.03
C ASP A 470 8.16 3.44 -19.08
N GLU A 471 7.69 2.62 -20.02
CA GLU A 471 8.48 2.11 -21.14
C GLU A 471 8.65 3.12 -22.28
N ALA A 472 7.95 4.26 -22.23
CA ALA A 472 8.23 5.38 -23.13
C ALA A 472 9.65 5.96 -22.91
N THR A 473 10.19 6.57 -23.97
CA THR A 473 11.46 7.33 -23.86
C THR A 473 11.27 8.55 -22.95
N GLY A 474 12.37 9.19 -22.53
CA GLY A 474 12.29 10.44 -21.77
C GLY A 474 11.55 11.58 -22.49
N GLY A 475 11.41 11.50 -23.82
CA GLY A 475 10.61 12.42 -24.63
C GLY A 475 9.16 11.98 -24.85
N GLY A 476 8.68 10.95 -24.14
CA GLY A 476 7.30 10.45 -24.24
C GLY A 476 7.02 9.57 -25.47
N VAL A 477 8.04 9.25 -26.27
CA VAL A 477 7.86 8.40 -27.46
C VAL A 477 7.66 6.95 -27.03
N GLN A 478 6.49 6.39 -27.38
CA GLN A 478 6.14 5.00 -27.11
C GLN A 478 7.11 4.03 -27.78
N GLN A 479 7.57 3.03 -27.03
CA GLN A 479 8.49 1.98 -27.51
C GLN A 479 7.78 0.65 -27.72
N LEU A 480 6.58 0.49 -27.19
CA LEU A 480 5.77 -0.70 -27.31
C LEU A 480 4.55 -0.43 -28.19
N PRO A 481 4.13 -1.39 -29.02
CA PRO A 481 2.88 -1.27 -29.78
C PRO A 481 1.64 -1.43 -28.88
N ALA A 482 1.77 -2.14 -27.75
CA ALA A 482 0.72 -2.31 -26.76
C ALA A 482 1.28 -2.83 -25.42
N ALA A 483 0.46 -2.75 -24.37
CA ALA A 483 0.64 -3.50 -23.13
C ALA A 483 -0.61 -4.34 -22.87
N SER A 484 -0.45 -5.61 -22.50
CA SER A 484 -1.58 -6.54 -22.34
C SER A 484 -1.39 -7.49 -21.17
N THR A 485 -2.51 -8.05 -20.70
CA THR A 485 -2.56 -8.97 -19.56
C THR A 485 -3.65 -10.03 -19.73
N PHE A 486 -3.29 -11.28 -19.48
CA PHE A 486 -4.22 -12.36 -19.17
C PHE A 486 -4.94 -12.09 -17.86
N THR A 487 -6.09 -12.72 -17.68
CA THR A 487 -6.92 -12.58 -16.47
C THR A 487 -6.24 -13.15 -15.22
N ASP A 488 -5.61 -14.32 -15.36
CA ASP A 488 -4.91 -15.09 -14.34
C ASP A 488 -3.94 -16.08 -15.00
N LEU A 489 -3.18 -16.82 -14.19
CA LEU A 489 -2.17 -17.75 -14.67
C LEU A 489 -2.76 -18.95 -15.40
N ASP A 490 -3.91 -19.47 -14.96
CA ASP A 490 -4.57 -20.59 -15.63
C ASP A 490 -5.01 -20.19 -17.05
N SER A 491 -5.59 -19.00 -17.22
CA SER A 491 -5.91 -18.43 -18.54
C SER A 491 -4.65 -18.25 -19.39
N ALA A 492 -3.57 -17.71 -18.81
CA ALA A 492 -2.30 -17.53 -19.51
C ALA A 492 -1.73 -18.87 -19.99
N GLN A 493 -1.75 -19.89 -19.13
CA GLN A 493 -1.29 -21.24 -19.42
C GLN A 493 -2.15 -21.90 -20.52
N GLU A 494 -3.47 -21.78 -20.44
CA GLU A 494 -4.41 -22.33 -21.41
C GLU A 494 -4.22 -21.70 -22.79
N TYR A 495 -4.27 -20.37 -22.87
CA TYR A 495 -4.24 -19.67 -24.16
C TYR A 495 -2.85 -19.69 -24.80
N THR A 496 -1.77 -19.68 -24.01
CA THR A 496 -0.42 -19.93 -24.54
C THR A 496 -0.33 -21.34 -25.11
N GLN A 497 -0.84 -22.34 -24.40
CA GLN A 497 -0.81 -23.72 -24.87
C GLN A 497 -1.66 -23.92 -26.14
N TYR A 498 -2.80 -23.22 -26.25
CA TYR A 498 -3.60 -23.18 -27.48
C TYR A 498 -2.79 -22.62 -28.66
N ASN A 499 -2.07 -21.51 -28.46
CA ASN A 499 -1.24 -20.90 -29.50
C ASN A 499 -0.12 -21.84 -29.97
N ILE A 500 0.58 -22.48 -29.03
CA ILE A 500 1.64 -23.46 -29.31
C ILE A 500 1.12 -24.67 -30.09
N ARG A 501 -0.04 -25.20 -29.71
CA ARG A 501 -0.67 -26.33 -30.41
C ARG A 501 -1.08 -25.93 -31.83
N SER A 502 -1.68 -24.75 -31.98
CA SER A 502 -2.08 -24.21 -33.29
C SER A 502 -0.89 -23.97 -34.23
N ASN A 503 0.29 -23.73 -33.66
CA ASN A 503 1.51 -23.43 -34.40
C ASN A 503 2.53 -24.58 -34.43
N SER A 504 2.19 -25.79 -33.99
CA SER A 504 3.16 -26.88 -33.83
C SER A 504 3.95 -27.21 -35.12
N ALA A 505 3.30 -27.20 -36.29
CA ALA A 505 4.00 -27.40 -37.57
C ALA A 505 4.97 -26.25 -37.93
N ASN A 506 4.63 -25.02 -37.55
CA ASN A 506 5.49 -23.85 -37.78
C ASN A 506 6.68 -23.82 -36.81
N ILE A 507 6.48 -24.34 -35.59
CA ILE A 507 7.53 -24.54 -34.58
C ILE A 507 8.48 -25.65 -35.07
N ASP A 508 7.95 -26.78 -35.56
CA ASP A 508 8.76 -27.85 -36.16
C ASP A 508 9.66 -27.30 -37.25
N LYS A 509 9.07 -26.54 -38.19
CA LYS A 509 9.80 -25.91 -39.27
C LYS A 509 10.88 -24.94 -38.79
N TRP A 510 10.60 -24.21 -37.71
CA TRP A 510 11.58 -23.32 -37.10
C TRP A 510 12.76 -24.12 -36.53
N LEU A 511 12.51 -25.27 -35.92
CA LEU A 511 13.51 -26.12 -35.27
C LEU A 511 14.22 -27.11 -36.23
N GLU A 512 13.85 -27.17 -37.51
CA GLU A 512 14.40 -28.13 -38.48
C GLU A 512 15.93 -28.11 -38.60
N ASN A 513 16.57 -26.93 -38.47
CA ASN A 513 18.02 -26.75 -38.62
C ASN A 513 18.62 -26.05 -37.38
N PRO A 514 19.02 -26.79 -36.33
CA PRO A 514 19.56 -26.18 -35.12
C PRO A 514 21.02 -25.69 -35.27
N PRO A 515 21.39 -24.53 -34.71
CA PRO A 515 20.50 -23.55 -34.10
C PRO A 515 19.67 -22.83 -35.17
N PRO A 516 18.37 -22.58 -34.92
CA PRO A 516 17.50 -21.92 -35.88
C PRO A 516 17.87 -20.45 -36.08
N ASP A 517 17.59 -19.93 -37.27
CA ASP A 517 17.73 -18.51 -37.61
C ASP A 517 16.36 -17.92 -38.01
N PRO A 518 15.79 -16.97 -37.25
CA PRO A 518 16.32 -16.35 -36.02
C PRO A 518 16.25 -17.25 -34.77
N LEU A 519 17.10 -16.95 -33.77
CA LEU A 519 17.10 -17.63 -32.45
C LEU A 519 15.84 -17.34 -31.60
N LYS A 520 15.06 -16.33 -31.97
CA LYS A 520 13.76 -16.01 -31.36
C LYS A 520 12.72 -15.90 -32.45
N LYS A 521 11.54 -16.46 -32.22
CA LYS A 521 10.47 -16.44 -33.21
C LYS A 521 9.10 -16.23 -32.57
N ASP A 522 8.33 -15.38 -33.22
CA ASP A 522 6.97 -15.02 -32.83
C ASP A 522 5.99 -16.02 -33.46
N PHE A 523 5.03 -16.45 -32.66
CA PHE A 523 3.91 -17.28 -33.08
C PHE A 523 2.62 -16.66 -32.57
N THR A 524 1.64 -16.52 -33.46
CA THR A 524 0.39 -15.83 -33.16
C THR A 524 -0.79 -16.68 -33.58
N VAL A 525 -1.86 -16.59 -32.80
CA VAL A 525 -3.23 -16.87 -33.24
C VAL A 525 -4.05 -15.58 -33.15
N PRO A 526 -4.77 -15.18 -34.20
CA PRO A 526 -5.55 -13.93 -34.19
C PRO A 526 -6.81 -14.04 -33.31
N SER A 527 -7.24 -15.25 -32.99
CA SER A 527 -8.39 -15.53 -32.12
C SER A 527 -8.30 -16.93 -31.53
N VAL A 528 -8.62 -17.06 -30.25
CA VAL A 528 -8.87 -18.36 -29.60
C VAL A 528 -10.35 -18.73 -29.74
N THR A 529 -10.61 -19.99 -30.13
CA THR A 529 -11.98 -20.54 -30.25
C THR A 529 -12.08 -21.83 -29.46
N GLU A 530 -13.07 -21.94 -28.58
CA GLU A 530 -13.34 -23.16 -27.79
C GLU A 530 -14.66 -23.83 -28.17
N GLY A 531 -14.71 -25.16 -28.03
CA GLY A 531 -15.96 -25.92 -27.93
C GLY A 531 -16.90 -25.94 -29.15
N GLY A 532 -16.42 -25.56 -30.34
CA GLY A 532 -17.26 -25.52 -31.55
C GLY A 532 -18.22 -24.33 -31.63
N MET A 533 -18.09 -23.34 -30.73
CA MET A 533 -18.81 -22.07 -30.85
C MET A 533 -18.03 -21.11 -31.76
N ALA A 534 -18.75 -20.44 -32.68
CA ALA A 534 -18.17 -19.54 -33.69
C ALA A 534 -17.72 -18.16 -33.14
N THR A 535 -17.71 -17.96 -31.83
CA THR A 535 -17.39 -16.66 -31.22
C THR A 535 -16.00 -16.70 -30.57
N PRO A 536 -15.09 -15.76 -30.90
CA PRO A 536 -13.79 -15.65 -30.25
C PRO A 536 -13.91 -15.48 -28.73
N VAL A 537 -13.09 -16.20 -27.97
CA VAL A 537 -12.98 -16.08 -26.52
C VAL A 537 -12.18 -14.82 -26.17
N VAL A 538 -12.53 -14.14 -25.08
CA VAL A 538 -11.72 -13.03 -24.55
C VAL A 538 -10.51 -13.62 -23.84
N THR A 539 -9.32 -13.42 -24.39
CA THR A 539 -8.05 -13.95 -23.84
C THR A 539 -7.47 -13.05 -22.77
N GLY A 540 -7.87 -11.77 -22.73
CA GLY A 540 -7.41 -10.82 -21.74
C GLY A 540 -7.73 -9.37 -22.12
N ARG A 541 -6.92 -8.45 -21.60
CA ARG A 541 -7.03 -7.01 -21.84
C ARG A 541 -5.77 -6.50 -22.54
N THR A 542 -5.93 -5.63 -23.53
CA THR A 542 -4.84 -4.98 -24.26
C THR A 542 -5.06 -3.48 -24.34
N ALA A 543 -4.04 -2.70 -23.98
CA ALA A 543 -3.93 -1.26 -24.16
C ALA A 543 -3.06 -0.97 -25.39
N PRO A 544 -3.64 -0.68 -26.57
CA PRO A 544 -2.85 -0.45 -27.77
C PRO A 544 -2.33 0.99 -27.87
N VAL A 545 -1.21 1.14 -28.56
CA VAL A 545 -0.65 2.43 -28.96
C VAL A 545 -1.06 2.72 -30.39
N VAL A 546 -1.86 3.78 -30.59
CA VAL A 546 -2.35 4.20 -31.91
C VAL A 546 -1.78 5.58 -32.21
N ALA A 547 -1.14 5.72 -33.37
CA ALA A 547 -0.46 6.95 -33.79
C ALA A 547 0.48 7.53 -32.70
N GLY A 548 1.21 6.65 -32.00
CA GLY A 548 2.15 7.01 -30.94
C GLY A 548 1.54 7.32 -29.57
N ASN A 549 0.22 7.17 -29.41
CA ASN A 549 -0.47 7.46 -28.16
C ASN A 549 -1.12 6.20 -27.56
N PRO A 550 -0.95 5.92 -26.25
CA PRO A 550 -1.72 4.91 -25.55
C PRO A 550 -3.22 5.18 -25.66
N THR A 551 -4.00 4.13 -25.85
CA THR A 551 -5.47 4.19 -25.84
C THR A 551 -6.03 3.34 -24.70
N SER A 552 -7.31 3.51 -24.38
CA SER A 552 -7.96 2.75 -23.31
C SER A 552 -7.86 1.24 -23.57
N PRO A 553 -7.61 0.44 -22.52
CA PRO A 553 -7.59 -1.00 -22.66
C PRO A 553 -8.93 -1.55 -23.19
N LYS A 554 -8.84 -2.60 -24.00
CA LYS A 554 -9.97 -3.30 -24.60
C LYS A 554 -9.78 -4.81 -24.51
N ASP A 555 -10.85 -5.56 -24.76
CA ASP A 555 -10.77 -7.02 -24.79
C ASP A 555 -9.86 -7.48 -25.94
N ALA A 556 -9.00 -8.43 -25.62
CA ALA A 556 -8.14 -9.14 -26.55
C ALA A 556 -8.72 -10.53 -26.83
N HIS A 557 -8.44 -11.05 -28.02
CA HIS A 557 -8.95 -12.37 -28.44
C HIS A 557 -7.85 -13.26 -29.01
N GLY A 558 -6.73 -12.66 -29.44
CA GLY A 558 -5.56 -13.37 -29.91
C GLY A 558 -4.56 -13.64 -28.80
N VAL A 559 -3.50 -14.36 -29.18
CA VAL A 559 -2.33 -14.60 -28.34
C VAL A 559 -1.09 -14.52 -29.20
N LEU A 560 -0.11 -13.75 -28.72
CA LEU A 560 1.24 -13.70 -29.25
C LEU A 560 2.18 -14.38 -28.25
N THR A 561 2.95 -15.35 -28.73
CA THR A 561 3.97 -16.05 -27.95
C THR A 561 5.31 -15.97 -28.67
N ILE A 562 6.34 -15.53 -27.96
CA ILE A 562 7.71 -15.46 -28.46
C ILE A 562 8.48 -16.63 -27.86
N LEU A 563 8.96 -17.53 -28.72
CA LEU A 563 9.84 -18.63 -28.33
C LEU A 563 11.30 -18.22 -28.52
N LYS A 564 12.17 -18.65 -27.60
CA LYS A 564 13.63 -18.49 -27.70
C LYS A 564 14.26 -19.87 -27.71
N TYR A 565 15.08 -20.14 -28.73
CA TYR A 565 15.81 -21.40 -28.84
C TYR A 565 16.81 -21.55 -27.69
N ASP A 566 16.80 -22.73 -27.06
CA ASP A 566 17.74 -23.12 -26.02
C ASP A 566 18.05 -24.62 -26.18
N PRO A 567 19.25 -25.00 -26.66
CA PRO A 567 19.59 -26.39 -26.92
C PRO A 567 19.72 -27.24 -25.65
N SER A 568 19.71 -26.61 -24.46
CA SER A 568 19.81 -27.31 -23.18
C SER A 568 18.46 -27.80 -22.64
N LEU A 569 17.36 -27.44 -23.32
CA LEU A 569 15.99 -27.77 -22.92
C LEU A 569 15.39 -28.87 -23.82
N ASP A 570 14.36 -29.53 -23.31
CA ASP A 570 13.47 -30.41 -24.08
C ASP A 570 12.02 -29.98 -23.82
N PRO A 571 11.28 -29.42 -24.81
CA PRO A 571 11.74 -29.13 -26.17
C PRO A 571 12.85 -28.05 -26.17
N PRO A 572 13.63 -27.88 -27.26
CA PRO A 572 14.82 -27.01 -27.28
C PRO A 572 14.48 -25.52 -27.40
N PHE A 573 13.51 -25.04 -26.61
CA PHE A 573 13.13 -23.64 -26.50
C PHE A 573 12.48 -23.36 -25.14
N VAL A 574 12.38 -22.07 -24.82
CA VAL A 574 11.58 -21.52 -23.71
C VAL A 574 10.58 -20.50 -24.26
N VAL A 575 9.42 -20.35 -23.63
CA VAL A 575 8.54 -19.20 -23.84
C VAL A 575 9.20 -17.97 -23.19
N LEU A 576 9.77 -17.11 -24.04
CA LEU A 576 10.38 -15.86 -23.58
C LEU A 576 9.31 -14.90 -23.05
N THR A 577 8.19 -14.81 -23.76
CA THR A 577 7.01 -14.08 -23.32
C THR A 577 5.78 -14.57 -24.06
N SER A 578 4.62 -14.53 -23.40
CA SER A 578 3.31 -14.78 -23.99
C SER A 578 2.36 -13.71 -23.49
N MET A 579 1.49 -13.22 -24.37
CA MET A 579 0.61 -12.10 -24.06
C MET A 579 -0.65 -12.10 -24.93
N PRO A 580 -1.78 -11.55 -24.44
CA PRO A 580 -2.93 -11.29 -25.29
C PRO A 580 -2.62 -10.26 -26.39
N GLU A 581 -3.29 -10.42 -27.53
CA GLU A 581 -3.19 -9.54 -28.71
C GLU A 581 -4.56 -8.98 -29.13
#